data_AF-A0A7V8Y9G0-F1
#
_entry.id   AF-A0A7V8Y9G0-F1
#
_cell.length_a   1.000
_cell.length_b   1.000
_cell.length_c   1.000
_cell.angle_alpha   90.00
_cell.angle_beta   90.00
_cell.angle_gamma   90.00
#
_symmetry.space_group_name_H-M   'P 1'
#
loop_
_entity.id
_entity.type
_entity.pdbx_description
1 polymer ?
#
loop_
_entity_poly.entity_id
_entity_poly.type
_entity_poly.pdbx_seq_one_letter_code
_entity_poly.pdbx_strand_id
1 'polypeptide(L)'
;LQIYRSKLSGPLLDRIDIHVGMARLGKGELLGAGDGESSAYVATRVAAARAAQALRYHPAQLTNASAPKAQLEAGLELTSGARSGLGMAIDALALSGRGLDRVLRVARTIADLDDRPQVAEDDVAEALSYRSDHSSLRSAP
;
A
#
# COMPACT_ATOMS: atom_id res chain seq x y z
N LEU A 1 16.27 8.99 -14.94
CA LEU A 1 14.98 8.34 -14.61
C LEU A 1 13.78 9.09 -15.21
N GLN A 2 13.71 10.42 -15.12
CA GLN A 2 12.62 11.25 -15.66
C GLN A 2 12.38 11.08 -17.19
N ILE A 3 13.45 10.95 -17.99
CA ILE A 3 13.38 10.77 -19.46
C ILE A 3 12.79 9.40 -19.89
N TYR A 4 12.81 8.39 -19.02
CA TYR A 4 12.23 7.07 -19.30
C TYR A 4 10.77 6.97 -18.85
N ARG A 5 10.36 7.73 -17.83
CA ARG A 5 8.97 7.75 -17.34
C ARG A 5 8.00 8.42 -18.32
N SER A 6 8.44 9.43 -19.07
CA SER A 6 7.64 10.05 -20.14
C SER A 6 7.37 9.13 -21.33
N LYS A 7 8.07 8.00 -21.43
CA LYS A 7 7.85 6.95 -22.44
C LYS A 7 6.88 5.86 -21.98
N LEU A 8 6.48 5.86 -20.71
CA LEU A 8 5.48 4.95 -20.16
C LEU A 8 4.11 5.63 -20.23
N SER A 9 3.17 4.98 -20.91
CA SER A 9 1.83 5.52 -21.09
C SER A 9 1.08 5.57 -19.76
N GLY A 10 0.22 6.59 -19.58
CA GLY A 10 -0.67 6.69 -18.41
C GLY A 10 -1.46 5.40 -18.11
N PRO A 11 -2.04 4.72 -19.12
CA PRO A 11 -2.72 3.43 -18.92
C PRO A 11 -1.84 2.30 -18.36
N LEU A 12 -0.53 2.35 -18.55
CA LEU A 12 0.40 1.36 -17.99
C LEU A 12 0.76 1.71 -16.55
N LEU A 13 0.97 2.99 -16.26
CA LEU A 13 1.22 3.47 -14.89
C LEU A 13 0.02 3.22 -13.97
N ASP A 14 -1.21 3.25 -14.50
CA ASP A 14 -2.43 2.90 -13.75
C ASP A 14 -2.51 1.41 -13.35
N ARG A 15 -1.64 0.56 -13.90
CA ARG A 15 -1.55 -0.87 -13.55
C ARG A 15 -0.52 -1.18 -12.46
N ILE A 16 0.22 -0.18 -11.97
CA ILE A 16 1.21 -0.36 -10.90
C ILE A 16 0.59 0.13 -9.60
N ASP A 17 0.36 -0.81 -8.67
CA ASP A 17 -0.36 -0.54 -7.42
C ASP A 17 0.49 0.23 -6.40
N ILE A 18 1.80 -0.01 -6.37
CA ILE A 18 2.75 0.52 -5.39
C ILE A 18 4.01 1.01 -6.10
N HIS A 19 4.45 2.23 -5.77
CA HIS A 19 5.73 2.82 -6.15
C HIS A 19 6.53 3.14 -4.88
N VAL A 20 7.66 2.45 -4.68
CA VAL A 20 8.56 2.73 -3.56
C VAL A 20 9.88 3.28 -4.09
N GLY A 21 10.24 4.48 -3.64
CA GLY A 21 11.52 5.08 -3.94
C GLY A 21 12.60 4.54 -3.01
N MET A 22 13.52 3.72 -3.52
CA MET A 22 14.64 3.22 -2.72
C MET A 22 15.83 4.18 -2.81
N ALA A 23 16.37 4.58 -1.66
CA ALA A 23 17.66 5.23 -1.61
C ALA A 23 18.77 4.24 -2.03
N ARG A 24 19.86 4.75 -2.61
CA ARG A 24 21.03 3.92 -2.84
C ARG A 24 21.63 3.57 -1.48
N LEU A 25 21.84 2.28 -1.24
CA LEU A 25 22.56 1.81 -0.08
C LEU A 25 23.99 2.36 -0.07
N GLY A 26 24.47 2.74 1.11
CA GLY A 26 25.85 3.13 1.33
C GLY A 26 26.79 1.91 1.25
N LYS A 27 28.10 2.17 1.14
CA LYS A 27 29.12 1.10 1.08
C LYS A 27 29.05 0.14 2.29
N GLY A 28 28.77 0.66 3.49
CA GLY A 28 28.67 -0.15 4.71
C GLY A 28 27.48 -1.10 4.71
N GLU A 29 26.31 -0.63 4.30
CA GLU A 29 25.08 -1.44 4.21
C GLU A 29 25.21 -2.53 3.14
N LEU A 30 25.84 -2.20 1.99
CA LEU A 30 26.11 -3.17 0.92
C LEU A 30 27.08 -4.28 1.36
N LEU A 31 27.97 -3.99 2.30
CA LEU A 31 28.94 -4.95 2.85
C LEU A 31 28.40 -5.69 4.08
N GLY A 32 27.10 -5.56 4.38
CA GLY A 32 26.40 -6.37 5.40
C GLY A 32 26.33 -5.75 6.79
N ALA A 33 26.68 -4.47 6.96
CA ALA A 33 26.57 -3.77 8.25
C ALA A 33 25.18 -3.12 8.48
N GLY A 34 24.12 -3.64 7.85
CA GLY A 34 22.78 -3.04 7.94
C GLY A 34 21.96 -3.61 9.10
N ASP A 35 21.36 -2.72 9.90
CA ASP A 35 20.47 -3.04 11.04
C ASP A 35 19.01 -3.26 10.58
N GLY A 36 18.81 -4.14 9.60
CA GLY A 36 17.49 -4.47 9.07
C GLY A 36 16.74 -5.53 9.90
N GLU A 37 15.42 -5.52 9.83
CA GLU A 37 14.61 -6.62 10.34
C GLU A 37 14.96 -7.93 9.61
N SER A 38 15.11 -9.03 10.35
CA SER A 38 15.36 -10.32 9.73
C SER A 38 14.17 -10.79 8.88
N SER A 39 14.44 -11.48 7.78
CA SER A 39 13.38 -12.07 6.95
C SER A 39 12.48 -13.03 7.74
N ALA A 40 13.04 -13.71 8.74
CA ALA A 40 12.26 -14.57 9.63
C ALA A 40 11.23 -13.78 10.45
N TYR A 41 11.62 -12.61 10.98
CA TYR A 41 10.72 -11.73 11.71
C TYR A 41 9.65 -11.09 10.81
N VAL A 42 10.00 -10.69 9.59
CA VAL A 42 9.01 -10.19 8.63
C VAL A 42 8.03 -11.30 8.21
N ALA A 43 8.52 -12.53 8.03
CA ALA A 43 7.69 -13.67 7.64
C ALA A 43 6.60 -14.00 8.66
N THR A 44 6.83 -13.79 9.97
CA THR A 44 5.79 -14.01 10.99
C THR A 44 4.64 -13.02 10.85
N ARG A 45 4.93 -11.73 10.64
CA ARG A 45 3.90 -10.70 10.39
C ARG A 45 3.11 -10.99 9.12
N VAL A 46 3.79 -11.38 8.04
CA VAL A 46 3.12 -11.75 6.79
C VAL A 46 2.21 -12.98 6.98
N ALA A 47 2.65 -13.99 7.73
CA ALA A 47 1.84 -15.18 8.00
C ALA A 47 0.57 -14.84 8.81
N ALA A 48 0.67 -13.97 9.82
CA ALA A 48 -0.48 -13.51 10.58
C ALA A 48 -1.50 -12.77 9.69
N ALA A 49 -1.03 -11.83 8.87
CA ALA A 49 -1.87 -11.12 7.91
C ALA A 49 -2.58 -12.07 6.92
N ARG A 50 -1.87 -13.11 6.44
CA ARG A 50 -2.45 -14.14 5.55
C ARG A 50 -3.50 -14.98 6.25
N ALA A 51 -3.30 -15.33 7.52
CA ALA A 51 -4.29 -16.06 8.31
C ALA A 51 -5.57 -15.23 8.50
N ALA A 52 -5.44 -13.93 8.81
CA ALA A 52 -6.57 -13.02 8.90
C ALA A 52 -7.36 -12.93 7.57
N GLN A 53 -6.65 -12.86 6.43
CA GLN A 53 -7.28 -12.88 5.11
C GLN A 53 -8.01 -14.19 4.82
N ALA A 54 -7.41 -15.34 5.17
CA ALA A 54 -8.03 -16.64 4.97
C ALA A 54 -9.34 -16.79 5.76
N LEU A 55 -9.38 -16.24 6.98
CA LEU A 55 -10.61 -16.19 7.79
C LEU A 55 -11.65 -15.26 7.16
N ARG A 56 -11.24 -14.05 6.77
CA ARG A 56 -12.12 -13.02 6.19
C ARG A 56 -12.78 -13.47 4.89
N TYR A 57 -12.04 -14.18 4.04
CA TYR A 57 -12.49 -14.56 2.71
C TYR A 57 -12.95 -16.02 2.60
N HIS A 58 -13.06 -16.73 3.72
CA HIS A 58 -13.51 -18.12 3.75
C HIS A 58 -14.85 -18.32 3.01
N PRO A 59 -15.04 -19.41 2.25
CA PRO A 59 -14.10 -20.54 2.05
C PRO A 59 -13.04 -20.31 0.96
N ALA A 60 -13.04 -19.14 0.32
CA ALA A 60 -12.12 -18.86 -0.76
C ALA A 60 -10.72 -18.53 -0.23
N GLN A 61 -9.68 -19.10 -0.85
CA GLN A 61 -8.29 -18.76 -0.55
C GLN A 61 -7.88 -17.46 -1.27
N LEU A 62 -8.44 -16.35 -0.83
CA LEU A 62 -8.20 -15.03 -1.41
C LEU A 62 -7.31 -14.17 -0.52
N THR A 63 -6.80 -13.11 -1.14
CA THR A 63 -5.97 -12.09 -0.49
C THR A 63 -6.62 -10.73 -0.70
N ASN A 64 -6.22 -9.72 0.06
CA ASN A 64 -6.72 -8.35 -0.16
C ASN A 64 -6.48 -7.87 -1.61
N ALA A 65 -5.42 -8.36 -2.27
CA ALA A 65 -5.11 -8.01 -3.67
C ALA A 65 -6.03 -8.71 -4.68
N SER A 66 -6.43 -9.96 -4.42
CA SER A 66 -7.20 -10.80 -5.36
C SER A 66 -8.70 -10.86 -5.05
N ALA A 67 -9.13 -10.42 -3.87
CA ALA A 67 -10.54 -10.47 -3.47
C ALA A 67 -11.42 -9.62 -4.41
N PRO A 68 -12.59 -10.11 -4.84
CA PRO A 68 -13.59 -9.29 -5.51
C PRO A 68 -13.92 -8.05 -4.68
N LYS A 69 -14.14 -6.91 -5.35
CA LYS A 69 -14.40 -5.62 -4.67
C LYS A 69 -15.48 -5.73 -3.59
N ALA A 70 -16.60 -6.38 -3.89
CA ALA A 70 -17.69 -6.56 -2.93
C ALA A 70 -17.27 -7.36 -1.67
N GLN A 71 -16.39 -8.35 -1.80
CA GLN A 71 -15.89 -9.12 -0.65
C GLN A 71 -14.86 -8.32 0.15
N LEU A 72 -14.02 -7.52 -0.52
CA LEU A 72 -13.14 -6.58 0.17
C LEU A 72 -13.98 -5.60 1.01
N GLU A 73 -14.97 -4.95 0.40
CA GLU A 73 -15.82 -3.94 1.05
C GLU A 73 -16.63 -4.52 2.22
N ALA A 74 -17.13 -5.76 2.11
CA ALA A 74 -17.86 -6.42 3.18
C ALA A 74 -17.03 -6.63 4.46
N GLY A 75 -15.71 -6.80 4.33
CA GLY A 75 -14.77 -6.94 5.45
C GLY A 75 -13.95 -5.68 5.74
N LEU A 76 -14.30 -4.54 5.13
CA LEU A 76 -13.53 -3.30 5.23
C LEU A 76 -14.20 -2.33 6.21
N GLU A 77 -13.79 -2.42 7.47
CA GLU A 77 -14.16 -1.44 8.48
C GLU A 77 -13.18 -0.27 8.49
N LEU A 78 -13.65 0.90 8.07
CA LEU A 78 -12.90 2.15 8.12
C LEU A 78 -13.27 2.94 9.38
N THR A 79 -12.26 3.40 10.10
CA THR A 79 -12.42 4.42 11.15
C THR A 79 -12.96 5.74 10.58
N SER A 80 -13.48 6.63 11.43
CA SER A 80 -13.92 7.97 11.02
C SER A 80 -12.78 8.79 10.39
N GLY A 81 -11.57 8.73 10.97
CA GLY A 81 -10.36 9.36 10.43
C GLY A 81 -10.01 8.84 9.04
N ALA A 82 -9.99 7.51 8.86
CA ALA A 82 -9.74 6.89 7.55
C ALA A 82 -10.73 7.37 6.47
N ARG A 83 -12.03 7.45 6.81
CA ARG A 83 -13.07 7.95 5.88
C ARG A 83 -12.83 9.42 5.50
N SER A 84 -12.51 10.27 6.46
CA SER A 84 -12.21 11.68 6.21
C SER A 84 -10.96 11.85 5.35
N GLY A 85 -9.89 11.11 5.67
CA GLY A 85 -8.63 11.12 4.93
C GLY A 85 -8.80 10.68 3.47
N LEU A 86 -9.59 9.62 3.23
CA LEU A 86 -9.93 9.19 1.87
C LEU A 86 -10.71 10.26 1.11
N GLY A 87 -11.69 10.92 1.75
CA GLY A 87 -12.45 12.01 1.12
C GLY A 87 -11.54 13.13 0.64
N MET A 88 -10.67 13.63 1.53
CA MET A 88 -9.69 14.67 1.19
C MET A 88 -8.74 14.22 0.07
N ALA A 89 -8.29 12.96 0.10
CA ALA A 89 -7.38 12.42 -0.91
C ALA A 89 -8.04 12.27 -2.29
N ILE A 90 -9.33 11.90 -2.34
CA ILE A 90 -10.08 11.81 -3.60
C ILE A 90 -10.11 13.17 -4.30
N ASP A 91 -10.41 14.24 -3.56
CA ASP A 91 -10.48 15.60 -4.10
C ASP A 91 -9.10 16.15 -4.46
N ALA A 92 -8.11 16.00 -3.56
CA ALA A 92 -6.79 16.58 -3.72
C ALA A 92 -5.95 15.88 -4.81
N LEU A 93 -6.13 14.56 -4.98
CA LEU A 93 -5.32 13.75 -5.91
C LEU A 93 -6.11 13.30 -7.15
N ALA A 94 -7.35 13.76 -7.31
CA ALA A 94 -8.27 13.36 -8.37
C ALA A 94 -8.32 11.83 -8.55
N LEU A 95 -8.49 11.09 -7.44
CA LEU A 95 -8.44 9.63 -7.47
C LEU A 95 -9.61 9.08 -8.30
N SER A 96 -9.26 8.29 -9.32
CA SER A 96 -10.26 7.49 -10.02
C SER A 96 -10.83 6.40 -9.10
N GLY A 97 -11.98 5.82 -9.45
CA GLY A 97 -12.52 4.68 -8.72
C GLY A 97 -11.56 3.48 -8.65
N ARG A 98 -10.69 3.32 -9.66
CA ARG A 98 -9.59 2.34 -9.63
C ARG A 98 -8.51 2.74 -8.63
N GLY A 99 -8.11 4.01 -8.63
CA GLY A 99 -7.15 4.54 -7.67
C GLY A 99 -7.61 4.32 -6.23
N LEU A 100 -8.88 4.62 -5.94
CA LEU A 100 -9.49 4.37 -4.63
C LEU A 100 -9.48 2.88 -4.25
N ASP A 101 -9.92 1.99 -5.15
CA ASP A 101 -9.90 0.54 -4.91
C ASP A 101 -8.48 0.03 -4.56
N ARG A 102 -7.45 0.53 -5.25
CA ARG A 102 -6.06 0.18 -4.95
C ARG A 102 -5.61 0.68 -3.58
N VAL A 103 -5.91 1.94 -3.24
CA VAL A 103 -5.59 2.49 -1.92
C VAL A 103 -6.23 1.65 -0.82
N LEU A 104 -7.50 1.30 -0.95
CA LEU A 104 -8.21 0.50 0.06
C LEU A 104 -7.60 -0.90 0.24
N ARG A 105 -7.18 -1.56 -0.84
CA ARG A 105 -6.51 -2.87 -0.75
C ARG A 105 -5.17 -2.80 -0.03
N VAL A 106 -4.39 -1.77 -0.33
CA VAL A 106 -3.09 -1.55 0.32
C VAL A 106 -3.30 -1.20 1.78
N ALA A 107 -4.19 -0.24 2.10
CA ALA A 107 -4.53 0.16 3.47
C ALA A 107 -5.03 -1.02 4.32
N ARG A 108 -5.92 -1.87 3.77
CA ARG A 108 -6.37 -3.11 4.44
C ARG A 108 -5.23 -4.09 4.69
N THR A 109 -4.23 -4.13 3.81
CA THR A 109 -3.06 -4.99 3.95
C THR A 109 -2.11 -4.45 5.02
N ILE A 110 -1.92 -3.13 5.11
CA ILE A 110 -1.14 -2.50 6.19
C ILE A 110 -1.79 -2.80 7.54
N ALA A 111 -3.11 -2.60 7.65
CA ALA A 111 -3.85 -2.95 8.85
C ALA A 111 -3.74 -4.45 9.21
N ASP A 112 -3.76 -5.36 8.23
CA ASP A 112 -3.54 -6.80 8.47
C ASP A 112 -2.12 -7.10 8.97
N LEU A 113 -1.09 -6.41 8.46
CA LEU A 113 0.30 -6.60 8.88
C LEU A 113 0.55 -6.09 10.31
N ASP A 114 -0.24 -5.11 10.74
CA ASP A 114 -0.24 -4.56 12.10
C ASP A 114 -1.23 -5.25 13.04
N ASP A 115 -1.87 -6.33 12.60
CA ASP A 115 -2.89 -7.09 13.36
C ASP A 115 -4.08 -6.22 13.83
N ARG A 116 -4.47 -5.23 13.02
CA ARG A 116 -5.57 -4.31 13.32
C ARG A 116 -6.86 -4.70 12.62
N PRO A 117 -8.00 -4.80 13.33
CA PRO A 117 -9.28 -5.20 12.72
C PRO A 117 -9.87 -4.09 11.83
N GLN A 118 -9.57 -2.83 12.12
CA GLN A 118 -10.05 -1.67 11.37
C GLN A 118 -8.91 -0.97 10.64
N VAL A 119 -9.25 -0.39 9.49
CA VAL A 119 -8.35 0.50 8.75
C VAL A 119 -8.44 1.90 9.34
N ALA A 120 -7.31 2.35 9.86
CA ALA A 120 -7.10 3.65 10.47
C ALA A 120 -6.66 4.70 9.42
N GLU A 121 -6.63 5.96 9.85
CA GLU A 121 -6.18 7.07 9.00
C GLU A 121 -4.74 6.89 8.53
N ASP A 122 -3.86 6.42 9.42
CA ASP A 122 -2.44 6.19 9.10
C ASP A 122 -2.24 5.12 8.02
N ASP A 123 -3.07 4.06 7.98
CA ASP A 123 -3.04 3.07 6.89
C ASP A 123 -3.34 3.68 5.54
N VAL A 124 -4.33 4.57 5.51
CA VAL A 124 -4.75 5.27 4.30
C VAL A 124 -3.63 6.21 3.87
N ALA A 125 -3.08 6.99 4.80
CA ALA A 125 -1.99 7.92 4.52
C ALA A 125 -0.76 7.18 3.95
N GLU A 126 -0.38 6.06 4.58
CA GLU A 126 0.72 5.23 4.11
C GLU A 126 0.42 4.63 2.72
N ALA A 127 -0.78 4.05 2.52
CA ALA A 127 -1.19 3.51 1.22
C ALA A 127 -1.18 4.56 0.10
N LEU A 128 -1.59 5.80 0.40
CA LEU A 128 -1.55 6.92 -0.55
C LEU A 128 -0.10 7.32 -0.85
N SER A 129 0.78 7.30 0.15
CA SER A 129 2.21 7.63 -0.04
C SER A 129 2.87 6.71 -1.06
N TYR A 130 2.50 5.42 -1.06
CA TYR A 130 2.99 4.44 -2.05
C TYR A 130 2.46 4.67 -3.47
N ARG A 131 1.42 5.48 -3.70
CA ARG A 131 0.98 5.82 -5.06
C ARG A 131 1.66 7.08 -5.59
N SER A 132 2.00 7.99 -4.69
CA SER A 132 2.66 9.25 -5.01
C SER A 132 4.06 8.98 -5.53
N ASP A 133 4.31 9.38 -6.77
CA ASP A 133 5.62 9.31 -7.37
C ASP A 133 6.58 10.20 -6.56
N HIS A 134 7.42 9.61 -5.70
CA HIS A 134 8.42 10.31 -4.88
C HIS A 134 9.43 11.14 -5.71
N SER A 135 9.32 11.11 -7.05
CA SER A 135 10.08 11.97 -7.95
C SER A 135 9.78 13.47 -7.79
N SER A 136 8.60 13.85 -7.30
CA SER A 136 8.19 15.27 -7.19
C SER A 136 8.61 15.94 -5.88
N LEU A 137 9.08 15.16 -4.89
CA LEU A 137 9.49 15.66 -3.57
C LEU A 137 11.00 15.88 -3.43
N ARG A 138 11.78 15.72 -4.51
CA ARG A 138 13.24 16.01 -4.54
C ARG A 138 13.61 17.28 -5.32
N SER A 139 12.64 18.17 -5.54
CA SER A 139 12.86 19.49 -6.13
C SER A 139 12.21 20.56 -5.27
N ALA A 140 12.79 20.79 -4.09
CA ALA A 140 12.78 22.07 -3.41
C ALA A 140 14.25 22.37 -3.05
N PRO A 141 14.69 23.64 -3.18
CA PRO A 141 16.11 24.04 -3.27
C PRO A 141 16.94 23.73 -2.03
#